data_AF-R5CCA8-F1
#
_entry.id   AF-R5CCA8-F1
#
_cell.length_a   1.000
_cell.length_b   1.000
_cell.length_c   1.000
_cell.angle_alpha   90.00
_cell.angle_beta   90.00
_cell.angle_gamma   90.00
#
_symmetry.space_group_name_H-M   'P 1'
#
loop_
_entity.id
_entity.type
_entity.pdbx_description
1 polymer ?
#
loop_
_entity_poly.entity_id
_entity_poly.type
_entity_poly.pdbx_seq_one_letter_code
_entity_poly.pdbx_strand_id
1 'polypeptide(L)'
;MRIESFKISKEYRGITLEGTCRVILPSTYMITMEKPYKGLSIAEYFRNNGGSYSIESIKGRAQWELGRLYEQFQDVLYEYDKYKKLLNEWLPYEQQIQQLKEEVATFRQGVDAENLALLDFHSEMLERDVKEHFYDLLDKYDIKPLSLSPSVLRTSIRLIEEKSGNSEK
;
A
#
# COMPACT_ATOMS: atom_id res chain seq x y z
N MET A 1 21.93 -9.92 4.61
CA MET A 1 21.24 -8.87 5.38
C MET A 1 20.10 -9.52 6.15
N ARG A 2 19.95 -9.27 7.45
CA ARG A 2 18.85 -9.87 8.24
C ARG A 2 17.61 -8.99 8.12
N ILE A 3 16.47 -9.61 7.86
CA ILE A 3 15.16 -8.97 7.98
C ILE A 3 14.98 -8.63 9.45
N GLU A 4 14.84 -7.34 9.77
CA GLU A 4 14.60 -6.88 11.13
C GLU A 4 13.13 -6.51 11.30
N SER A 5 12.56 -6.90 12.43
CA SER A 5 11.16 -6.63 12.76
C SER A 5 11.09 -6.12 14.18
N PHE A 6 10.37 -5.02 14.40
CA PHE A 6 10.21 -4.43 15.72
C PHE A 6 8.82 -3.83 15.90
N LYS A 7 8.37 -3.80 17.16
CA LYS A 7 7.11 -3.18 17.55
C LYS A 7 7.25 -1.66 17.52
N ILE A 8 6.20 -1.00 17.06
CA ILE A 8 6.04 0.44 17.10
C ILE A 8 4.73 0.76 17.83
N SER A 9 4.77 1.83 18.62
CA SER A 9 3.59 2.36 19.28
C SER A 9 3.67 3.87 19.29
N LYS A 10 2.51 4.53 19.24
CA LYS A 10 2.38 5.98 19.28
C LYS A 10 1.01 6.34 19.87
N GLU A 11 0.99 7.29 20.79
CA GLU A 11 -0.25 7.97 21.16
C GLU A 11 -0.59 9.01 20.10
N TYR A 12 -1.83 9.00 19.61
CA TYR A 12 -2.30 9.89 18.56
C TYR A 12 -3.73 10.31 18.88
N ARG A 13 -3.99 11.61 19.08
CA ARG A 13 -5.32 12.15 19.41
C ARG A 13 -6.05 11.39 20.55
N GLY A 14 -5.31 10.99 21.59
CA GLY A 14 -5.87 10.28 22.76
C GLY A 14 -6.13 8.79 22.56
N ILE A 15 -5.70 8.19 21.43
CA ILE A 15 -5.73 6.74 21.22
C ILE A 15 -4.32 6.18 21.08
N THR A 16 -4.13 4.93 21.53
CA THR A 16 -2.88 4.20 21.33
C THR A 16 -2.91 3.47 19.99
N LEU A 17 -2.03 3.86 19.09
CA LEU A 17 -1.73 3.13 17.87
C LEU A 17 -0.62 2.12 18.16
N GLU A 18 -0.81 0.88 17.74
CA GLU A 18 0.18 -0.20 17.86
C GLU A 18 0.37 -0.84 16.49
N GLY A 19 1.60 -1.23 16.18
CA GLY A 19 1.92 -1.93 14.95
C GLY A 19 3.28 -2.62 14.98
N THR A 20 3.60 -3.29 13.89
CA THR A 20 4.91 -3.87 13.63
C THR A 20 5.52 -3.23 12.39
N CYS A 21 6.79 -2.82 12.49
CA CYS A 21 7.59 -2.40 11.36
C CYS A 21 8.55 -3.54 10.99
N ARG A 22 8.55 -3.95 9.72
CA ARG A 22 9.45 -4.95 9.15
C ARG A 22 10.31 -4.32 8.08
N VAL A 23 11.62 -4.32 8.26
CA VAL A 23 12.58 -3.89 7.24
C VAL A 23 12.76 -5.02 6.22
N ILE A 24 12.45 -4.72 4.96
CA ILE A 24 12.54 -5.65 3.83
C ILE A 24 13.88 -5.48 3.12
N LEU A 25 14.25 -4.24 2.83
CA LEU A 25 15.51 -3.80 2.23
C LEU A 25 16.05 -2.61 3.04
N PRO A 26 17.35 -2.24 2.95
CA PRO A 26 17.89 -1.10 3.69
C PRO A 26 17.09 0.20 3.49
N SER A 27 16.44 0.32 2.32
CA SER A 27 15.65 1.47 1.94
C SER A 27 14.14 1.19 1.89
N THR A 28 13.66 0.03 2.35
CA THR A 28 12.23 -0.33 2.25
C THR A 28 11.77 -1.04 3.50
N TYR A 29 10.72 -0.51 4.13
CA TYR A 29 10.09 -1.13 5.28
C TYR A 29 8.57 -1.22 5.07
N MET A 30 7.95 -2.16 5.77
CA MET A 30 6.50 -2.34 5.79
C MET A 30 6.00 -2.16 7.22
N ILE A 31 4.96 -1.37 7.36
CA ILE A 31 4.26 -1.16 8.62
C ILE A 31 2.93 -1.87 8.54
N THR A 32 2.62 -2.64 9.58
CA THR A 32 1.31 -3.27 9.75
C THR A 32 0.74 -2.83 11.09
N MET A 33 -0.43 -2.21 11.06
CA MET A 33 -1.18 -1.82 12.24
C MET A 33 -1.77 -3.06 12.94
N GLU A 34 -1.65 -3.09 14.25
CA GLU A 34 -2.22 -4.10 15.14
C GLU A 34 -3.41 -3.56 15.91
N LYS A 35 -3.38 -2.27 16.28
CA LYS A 35 -4.49 -1.54 16.88
C LYS A 35 -4.55 -0.10 16.36
N PRO A 36 -5.76 0.47 16.18
CA PRO A 36 -7.08 -0.17 16.36
C PRO A 36 -7.55 -0.99 15.15
N TYR A 37 -6.90 -0.86 13.99
CA TYR A 37 -7.30 -1.51 12.73
C TYR A 37 -6.30 -2.59 12.33
N LYS A 38 -6.46 -3.78 12.89
CA LYS A 38 -5.54 -4.91 12.67
C LYS A 38 -5.44 -5.27 11.19
N GLY A 39 -4.23 -5.35 10.69
CA GLY A 39 -3.91 -5.80 9.33
C GLY A 39 -3.85 -4.69 8.29
N LEU A 40 -4.20 -3.45 8.65
CA LEU A 40 -3.96 -2.29 7.80
C LEU A 40 -2.45 -2.10 7.62
N SER A 41 -1.96 -2.02 6.38
CA SER A 41 -0.52 -1.98 6.12
C SER A 41 -0.13 -1.07 4.96
N ILE A 42 1.10 -0.56 5.05
CA ILE A 42 1.74 0.25 4.02
C ILE A 42 3.21 -0.14 3.90
N ALA A 43 3.71 -0.19 2.67
CA ALA A 43 5.12 -0.35 2.38
C ALA A 43 5.67 1.00 1.91
N GLU A 44 6.76 1.44 2.52
CA GLU A 44 7.33 2.76 2.31
C GLU A 44 8.81 2.66 1.94
N TYR A 45 9.23 3.54 1.04
CA TYR A 45 10.62 3.69 0.64
C TYR A 45 11.29 4.79 1.48
N PHE A 46 12.40 4.45 2.11
CA PHE A 46 13.28 5.37 2.80
C PHE A 46 14.47 5.72 1.90
N ARG A 47 14.45 6.93 1.32
CA ARG A 47 15.61 7.44 0.57
C ARG A 47 16.69 7.87 1.57
N ASN A 48 17.79 7.12 1.62
CA ASN A 48 18.93 7.48 2.44
C ASN A 48 19.74 8.60 1.77
N ASN A 49 19.50 9.86 2.12
CA ASN A 49 20.18 11.04 1.56
C ASN A 49 21.55 11.29 2.22
N GLY A 50 22.42 10.28 2.29
CA GLY A 50 23.81 10.42 2.74
C GLY A 50 24.08 10.19 4.23
N GLY A 51 23.11 9.69 5.00
CA GLY A 51 23.33 9.21 6.36
C GLY A 51 23.68 7.71 6.39
N SER A 52 24.14 7.19 7.53
CA SER A 52 24.15 5.74 7.75
C SER A 52 22.71 5.26 8.00
N TYR A 53 22.36 4.11 7.44
CA TYR A 53 21.14 3.38 7.79
C TYR A 53 21.10 3.18 9.31
N SER A 54 20.07 3.71 9.99
CA SER A 54 19.89 3.49 11.44
C SER A 54 18.47 3.03 11.75
N ILE A 55 18.35 1.99 12.56
CA ILE A 55 17.06 1.44 13.02
C ILE A 55 16.25 2.51 13.75
N GLU A 56 16.91 3.43 14.46
CA GLU A 56 16.30 4.53 15.20
C GLU A 56 15.58 5.51 14.26
N SER A 57 16.21 5.88 13.14
CA SER A 57 15.56 6.72 12.11
C SER A 57 14.33 6.04 11.50
N ILE A 58 14.41 4.73 11.23
CA ILE A 58 13.29 3.95 10.70
C ILE A 58 12.17 3.88 11.74
N LYS A 59 12.50 3.71 13.02
CA LYS A 59 11.51 3.66 14.10
C LYS A 59 10.72 4.96 14.21
N GLY A 60 11.39 6.12 14.21
CA GLY A 60 10.72 7.42 14.24
C GLY A 60 9.82 7.66 13.04
N ARG A 61 10.32 7.33 11.83
CA ARG A 61 9.52 7.40 10.60
C ARG A 61 8.34 6.44 10.65
N ALA A 62 8.53 5.22 11.13
CA ALA A 62 7.49 4.21 11.19
C ALA A 62 6.36 4.58 12.15
N GLN A 63 6.68 5.23 13.28
CA GLN A 63 5.66 5.80 14.18
C GLN A 63 4.87 6.94 13.51
N TRP A 64 5.52 7.76 12.69
CA TRP A 64 4.85 8.81 11.93
C TRP A 64 3.90 8.23 10.88
N GLU A 65 4.37 7.27 10.08
CA GLU A 65 3.56 6.57 9.07
C GLU A 65 2.42 5.76 9.71
N LEU A 66 2.60 5.20 10.91
CA LEU A 66 1.52 4.55 11.65
C LEU A 66 0.36 5.50 11.94
N GLY A 67 0.66 6.77 12.24
CA GLY A 67 -0.35 7.82 12.40
C GLY A 67 -1.01 8.20 11.08
N ARG A 68 -0.24 8.31 10.00
CA ARG A 68 -0.80 8.58 8.66
C ARG A 68 -1.72 7.45 8.22
N LEU A 69 -1.33 6.20 8.45
CA LEU A 69 -2.13 5.01 8.11
C LEU A 69 -3.48 5.01 8.85
N TYR A 70 -3.48 5.47 10.11
CA TYR A 70 -4.73 5.68 10.85
C TYR A 70 -5.62 6.75 10.22
N GLU A 71 -5.06 7.93 9.89
CA GLU A 71 -5.83 9.02 9.25
C GLU A 71 -6.39 8.60 7.89
N GLN A 72 -5.60 7.90 7.06
CA GLN A 72 -6.07 7.35 5.79
C GLN A 72 -7.28 6.43 5.96
N PHE A 73 -7.27 5.58 6.99
CA PHE A 73 -8.44 4.75 7.30
C PHE A 73 -9.63 5.60 7.76
N GLN A 74 -9.42 6.64 8.56
CA GLN A 74 -10.50 7.55 8.96
C GLN A 74 -11.13 8.25 7.76
N ASP A 75 -10.32 8.72 6.80
CA ASP A 75 -10.81 9.36 5.59
C ASP A 75 -11.66 8.39 4.77
N VAL A 76 -11.19 7.15 4.58
CA VAL A 76 -11.95 6.08 3.89
C VAL A 76 -13.25 5.76 4.63
N LEU A 77 -13.23 5.73 5.96
CA LEU A 77 -14.43 5.50 6.76
C LEU A 77 -15.43 6.64 6.63
N TYR A 78 -14.96 7.89 6.63
CA TYR A 78 -15.79 9.08 6.59
C TYR A 78 -16.45 9.29 5.22
N GLU A 79 -15.70 9.14 4.12
CA GLU A 79 -16.22 9.24 2.76
C GLU A 79 -16.40 7.86 2.09
N TYR A 80 -16.86 6.85 2.83
CA TYR A 80 -16.90 5.44 2.40
C TYR A 80 -17.44 5.24 0.98
N ASP A 81 -18.59 5.80 0.63
CA ASP A 81 -19.22 5.61 -0.69
C ASP A 81 -18.32 6.11 -1.84
N LYS A 82 -17.58 7.18 -1.61
CA LYS A 82 -16.67 7.80 -2.57
C LYS A 82 -15.46 6.90 -2.80
N TYR A 83 -14.83 6.43 -1.73
CA TYR A 83 -13.71 5.49 -1.80
C TYR A 83 -14.13 4.12 -2.34
N LYS A 84 -15.36 3.66 -2.05
CA LYS A 84 -15.91 2.42 -2.60
C LYS A 84 -16.15 2.51 -4.10
N LYS A 85 -16.65 3.65 -4.61
CA LYS A 85 -16.75 3.91 -6.06
C LYS A 85 -15.39 3.87 -6.73
N LEU A 86 -14.38 4.52 -6.13
CA LEU A 86 -13.00 4.45 -6.62
C LEU A 86 -12.50 3.00 -6.69
N LEU A 87 -12.67 2.22 -5.63
CA LEU A 87 -12.23 0.81 -5.63
C LEU A 87 -12.95 0.00 -6.71
N ASN A 88 -14.26 0.18 -6.86
CA ASN A 88 -15.07 -0.57 -7.82
C ASN A 88 -14.70 -0.23 -9.28
N GLU A 89 -14.23 0.98 -9.56
CA GLU A 89 -13.76 1.38 -10.89
C GLU A 89 -12.32 0.94 -11.14
N TRP A 90 -11.45 1.01 -10.13
CA TRP A 90 -10.04 0.65 -10.26
C TRP A 90 -9.81 -0.87 -10.30
N LEU A 91 -10.54 -1.66 -9.50
CA LEU A 91 -10.29 -3.10 -9.34
C LEU A 91 -10.41 -3.89 -10.66
N PRO A 92 -11.43 -3.67 -11.52
CA PRO A 92 -11.49 -4.33 -12.82
C PRO A 92 -10.29 -3.99 -13.73
N TYR A 93 -9.82 -2.74 -13.69
CA TYR A 93 -8.65 -2.33 -14.46
C TYR A 93 -7.38 -3.04 -13.99
N GLU A 94 -7.15 -3.09 -12.67
CA GLU A 94 -6.02 -3.83 -12.10
C GLU A 94 -6.07 -5.32 -12.49
N GLN A 95 -7.27 -5.92 -12.50
CA GLN A 95 -7.44 -7.32 -12.92
C GLN A 95 -7.09 -7.53 -14.40
N GLN A 96 -7.49 -6.61 -15.29
CA GLN A 96 -7.11 -6.66 -16.70
C GLN A 96 -5.59 -6.55 -16.88
N ILE A 97 -4.95 -5.62 -16.18
CA ILE A 97 -3.49 -5.46 -16.23
C ILE A 97 -2.78 -6.71 -15.69
N GLN A 98 -3.29 -7.32 -14.62
CA GLN A 98 -2.74 -8.56 -14.08
C GLN A 98 -2.84 -9.72 -15.07
N GLN A 99 -3.94 -9.84 -15.82
CA GLN A 99 -4.08 -10.83 -16.89
C GLN A 99 -3.03 -10.61 -18.00
N LEU A 100 -2.82 -9.37 -18.43
CA LEU A 100 -1.77 -9.04 -19.41
C LEU A 100 -0.38 -9.41 -18.90
N LYS A 101 -0.08 -9.18 -17.61
CA LYS A 101 1.20 -9.60 -17.02
C LYS A 101 1.37 -11.12 -17.00
N GLU A 102 0.31 -11.87 -16.76
CA GLU A 102 0.31 -13.34 -16.81
C GLU A 102 0.53 -13.85 -18.24
N GLU A 103 -0.09 -13.22 -19.25
CA GLU A 103 0.18 -13.50 -20.66
C GLU A 103 1.66 -13.26 -20.99
N VAL A 104 2.22 -12.11 -20.60
CA VAL A 104 3.64 -11.75 -20.78
C VAL A 104 4.57 -12.79 -20.14
N ALA A 105 4.20 -13.33 -18.98
CA ALA A 105 4.99 -14.35 -18.29
C ALA A 105 5.16 -15.63 -19.12
N THR A 106 4.18 -15.99 -19.96
CA THR A 106 4.27 -17.18 -20.82
C THR A 106 5.33 -17.06 -21.91
N PHE A 107 5.63 -15.83 -22.36
CA PHE A 107 6.65 -15.55 -23.37
C PHE A 107 8.09 -15.54 -22.82
N ARG A 108 8.27 -15.66 -21.50
CA ARG A 108 9.62 -15.65 -20.89
C ARG A 108 10.39 -16.95 -21.07
N GLN A 109 9.75 -18.04 -21.50
CA GLN A 109 10.43 -19.33 -21.67
C GLN A 109 11.22 -19.37 -22.98
N GLY A 110 12.55 -19.54 -22.89
CA GLY A 110 13.41 -19.79 -24.05
C GLY A 110 13.78 -18.57 -24.89
N VAL A 111 13.45 -17.35 -24.43
CA VAL A 111 13.86 -16.09 -25.07
C VAL A 111 15.28 -15.69 -24.69
N ASP A 112 15.97 -15.00 -25.60
CA ASP A 112 17.28 -14.42 -25.34
C ASP A 112 17.22 -13.22 -24.38
N ALA A 113 18.40 -12.72 -23.99
CA ALA A 113 18.52 -11.64 -23.02
C ALA A 113 17.91 -10.30 -23.50
N GLU A 114 17.92 -10.03 -24.80
CA GLU A 114 17.37 -8.79 -25.37
C GLU A 114 15.84 -8.82 -25.30
N ASN A 115 15.23 -9.92 -25.73
CA ASN A 115 13.80 -10.14 -25.64
C ASN A 115 13.31 -10.20 -24.19
N LEU A 116 14.10 -10.79 -23.28
CA LEU A 116 13.79 -10.79 -21.85
C LEU A 116 13.73 -9.35 -21.29
N ALA A 117 14.68 -8.49 -21.65
CA ALA A 117 14.69 -7.09 -21.22
C ALA A 117 13.47 -6.31 -21.75
N LEU A 118 13.02 -6.59 -22.98
CA LEU A 118 11.80 -6.00 -23.52
C LEU A 118 10.54 -6.46 -22.77
N LEU A 119 10.45 -7.73 -22.39
CA LEU A 119 9.33 -8.26 -21.60
C LEU A 119 9.32 -7.70 -20.17
N ASP A 120 10.49 -7.49 -19.57
CA ASP A 120 10.63 -6.82 -18.27
C ASP A 120 10.17 -5.36 -18.37
N PHE A 121 10.65 -4.61 -19.37
CA PHE A 121 10.21 -3.24 -19.61
C PHE A 121 8.69 -3.14 -19.84
N HIS A 122 8.11 -4.05 -20.63
CA HIS A 122 6.67 -4.09 -20.83
C HIS A 122 5.91 -4.35 -19.53
N SER A 123 6.41 -5.26 -18.68
CA SER A 123 5.82 -5.54 -17.36
C SER A 123 5.87 -4.30 -16.44
N GLU A 124 6.95 -3.53 -16.47
CA GLU A 124 7.09 -2.26 -15.73
C GLU A 124 6.11 -1.20 -16.25
N MET A 125 5.92 -1.11 -17.56
CA MET A 125 4.95 -0.19 -18.16
C MET A 125 3.51 -0.52 -17.76
N LEU A 126 3.15 -1.81 -17.70
CA LEU A 126 1.87 -2.26 -17.17
C LEU A 126 1.67 -1.88 -15.69
N GLU A 127 2.71 -2.03 -14.86
CA GLU A 127 2.66 -1.61 -13.45
C GLU A 127 2.51 -0.09 -13.27
N ARG A 128 3.16 0.67 -14.14
CA ARG A 128 3.05 2.13 -14.15
C ARG A 128 1.64 2.56 -14.55
N ASP A 129 1.10 1.94 -15.59
CA ASP A 129 -0.21 2.26 -16.15
C ASP A 129 -1.35 2.03 -15.14
N VAL A 130 -1.38 0.90 -14.44
CA VAL A 130 -2.37 0.66 -13.37
C VAL A 130 -2.27 1.66 -12.22
N LYS A 131 -1.06 2.15 -11.95
CA LYS A 131 -0.79 3.14 -10.90
C LYS A 131 -1.23 4.54 -11.32
N GLU A 132 -0.94 4.94 -12.56
CA GLU A 132 -1.40 6.21 -13.13
C GLU A 132 -2.93 6.24 -13.18
N HIS A 133 -3.57 5.17 -13.64
CA HIS A 133 -5.03 5.06 -13.63
C HIS A 133 -5.63 5.22 -12.22
N PHE A 134 -5.00 4.65 -11.19
CA PHE A 134 -5.43 4.84 -9.81
C PHE A 134 -5.38 6.32 -9.37
N TYR A 135 -4.33 7.06 -9.76
CA TYR A 135 -4.22 8.48 -9.44
C TYR A 135 -5.21 9.33 -10.23
N ASP A 136 -5.46 9.02 -11.50
CA ASP A 136 -6.51 9.68 -12.29
C ASP A 136 -7.89 9.52 -11.64
N LEU A 137 -8.16 8.35 -11.05
CA LEU A 137 -9.39 8.12 -10.30
C LEU A 137 -9.44 8.91 -8.99
N LEU A 138 -8.31 9.06 -8.28
CA LEU A 138 -8.26 9.91 -7.09
C LEU A 138 -8.64 11.36 -7.45
N ASP A 139 -8.10 11.89 -8.54
CA ASP A 139 -8.42 13.23 -9.03
C ASP A 139 -9.88 13.33 -9.50
N LYS A 140 -10.37 12.35 -10.26
CA LYS A 140 -11.77 12.28 -10.73
C LYS A 140 -12.76 12.36 -9.57
N TYR A 141 -12.45 11.69 -8.46
CA TYR A 141 -13.31 11.68 -7.28
C TYR A 141 -13.02 12.82 -6.31
N ASP A 142 -12.10 13.75 -6.57
CA ASP A 142 -11.65 14.79 -5.62
C ASP A 142 -11.23 14.19 -4.26
N ILE A 143 -10.50 13.08 -4.33
CA ILE A 143 -9.87 12.46 -3.16
C ILE A 143 -8.46 13.02 -3.05
N LYS A 144 -8.27 13.96 -2.13
CA LYS A 144 -6.95 14.53 -1.86
C LYS A 144 -6.10 13.49 -1.12
N PRO A 145 -4.99 13.00 -1.69
CA PRO A 145 -4.28 11.90 -1.09
C PRO A 145 -3.39 12.41 0.06
N LEU A 146 -3.64 11.91 1.28
CA LEU A 146 -2.58 11.72 2.29
C LEU A 146 -1.62 10.59 1.88
N SER A 147 -1.27 10.49 0.59
CA SER A 147 -0.57 9.35 -0.02
C SER A 147 -1.36 8.03 0.08
N LEU A 148 -2.67 8.03 -0.20
CA LEU A 148 -3.47 6.80 -0.21
C LEU A 148 -2.88 5.80 -1.19
N SER A 149 -2.50 4.62 -0.71
CA SER A 149 -2.07 3.53 -1.57
C SER A 149 -3.25 2.61 -1.90
N PRO A 150 -3.19 1.89 -3.03
CA PRO A 150 -4.25 0.95 -3.38
C PRO A 150 -4.41 -0.21 -2.38
N SER A 151 -3.34 -0.62 -1.72
CA SER A 151 -3.38 -1.64 -0.66
C SER A 151 -4.11 -1.17 0.59
N VAL A 152 -3.91 0.09 0.97
CA VAL A 152 -4.60 0.74 2.11
C VAL A 152 -6.09 0.85 1.81
N LEU A 153 -6.45 1.27 0.59
CA LEU A 153 -7.85 1.35 0.17
C LEU A 153 -8.57 0.00 0.29
N ARG A 154 -8.03 -1.06 -0.33
CA ARG A 154 -8.62 -2.41 -0.30
C ARG A 154 -8.82 -2.91 1.12
N THR A 155 -7.78 -2.79 1.93
CA THR A 155 -7.80 -3.29 3.31
C THR A 155 -8.77 -2.48 4.16
N SER A 156 -8.84 -1.16 3.97
CA SER A 156 -9.77 -0.29 4.69
C SER A 156 -11.21 -0.65 4.39
N ILE A 157 -11.58 -0.76 3.10
CA ILE A 157 -12.94 -1.14 2.69
C ILE A 157 -13.32 -2.50 3.26
N ARG A 158 -12.43 -3.51 3.15
CA ARG A 158 -12.68 -4.84 3.73
C ARG A 158 -12.95 -4.77 5.23
N LEU A 159 -12.12 -4.05 5.99
CA LEU A 159 -12.26 -3.91 7.44
C LEU A 159 -13.54 -3.17 7.85
N ILE A 160 -14.00 -2.20 7.04
CA ILE A 160 -15.27 -1.50 7.26
C ILE A 160 -16.44 -2.46 7.04
N GLU A 161 -16.44 -3.19 5.91
CA GLU A 161 -17.50 -4.14 5.57
C GLU A 161 -17.60 -5.31 6.58
N GLU A 162 -16.47 -5.86 7.03
CA GLU A 162 -16.41 -6.90 8.06
C GLU A 162 -16.99 -6.43 9.40
N LYS A 163 -16.83 -5.15 9.77
CA LYS A 163 -17.41 -4.60 11.00
C LYS A 163 -18.90 -4.35 10.88
N SER A 164 -19.36 -3.86 9.72
CA SER A 164 -20.78 -3.62 9.47
C SER A 164 -21.58 -4.93 9.43
N GLY A 165 -21.07 -5.98 8.77
CA GLY A 165 -21.73 -7.29 8.69
C GLY A 165 -21.76 -8.07 10.02
N ASN A 166 -20.88 -7.74 10.97
CA ASN A 166 -20.92 -8.30 12.33
C ASN A 166 -21.86 -7.57 13.28
N SER A 167 -22.46 -6.44 12.86
CA SER A 167 -23.43 -5.69 13.67
C SER A 167 -24.88 -6.16 13.45
N GLU A 168 -25.10 -7.09 12.51
CA GLU A 168 -26.42 -7.67 12.16
C GLU A 168 -26.61 -9.12 12.70
N LYS A 169 -25.79 -9.57 13.66
CA LYS A 169 -25.91 -10.87 14.34
C LYS A 169 -25.91 -10.71 15.85
#